data_AF-A0A1Y1V0Q6-F1
#
_entry.id   AF-A0A1Y1V0Q6-F1
#
_cell.length_a   1.000
_cell.length_b   1.000
_cell.length_c   1.000
_cell.angle_alpha   90.00
_cell.angle_beta   90.00
_cell.angle_gamma   90.00
#
_symmetry.space_group_name_H-M   'P 1'
#
loop_
_entity.id
_entity.type
_entity.pdbx_description
1 polymer ?
#
loop_
_entity_poly.entity_id
_entity_poly.type
_entity_poly.pdbx_seq_one_letter_code
_entity_poly.pdbx_strand_id
1 'polypeptide(L)'
;MNTEKEQNIIACTPVKSRTSTLINNSRSASSPNIKEQINEFIHSTSILRPSSAPSVDVHDNYMALTSKREKKLNHFFGEKTPFDISINEIEVSGLKAILQSKVPLCYFLCSLLEDVCSENLFFFLEALEFEKNKDFNAEEQKESAIYIYETYLSRKSCLEINIDEKVHNDIHKFIQNINSNTSYEEISECFKNARKSVYQLMEGSFAKFHKSSYFEIMKKELGNSPFYKDERMVAVCKLRDYIMKNDNNNKQNPTNQLTKYHEVISILIHQFTKSILDIDFNEKDIFFLHGRGYYS
;
A
#
# COMPACT_ATOMS: atom_id res chain seq x y z
N MET A 1 -45.35 -16.87 -2.04
CA MET A 1 -44.72 -15.62 -1.57
C MET A 1 -43.70 -15.99 -0.51
N ASN A 2 -42.42 -15.92 -0.86
CA ASN A 2 -41.26 -15.62 -0.01
C ASN A 2 -40.02 -15.88 -0.84
N THR A 3 -39.53 -14.82 -1.46
CA THR A 3 -38.27 -14.77 -2.22
C THR A 3 -37.14 -14.47 -1.24
N GLU A 4 -36.36 -15.49 -0.90
CA GLU A 4 -35.05 -15.32 -0.28
C GLU A 4 -34.09 -14.73 -1.32
N LYS A 5 -33.51 -13.56 -1.01
CA LYS A 5 -32.45 -12.96 -1.81
C LYS A 5 -31.12 -13.53 -1.34
N GLU A 6 -30.53 -14.40 -2.16
CA GLU A 6 -29.12 -14.79 -2.05
C GLU A 6 -28.24 -13.53 -2.13
N GLN A 7 -27.47 -13.29 -1.07
CA GLN A 7 -26.41 -12.28 -1.07
C GLN A 7 -25.20 -12.90 -1.75
N ASN A 8 -25.01 -12.60 -3.04
CA ASN A 8 -23.80 -12.93 -3.78
C ASN A 8 -22.60 -12.23 -3.13
N ILE A 9 -21.67 -13.04 -2.63
CA ILE A 9 -20.33 -12.61 -2.23
C ILE A 9 -19.59 -12.26 -3.53
N ILE A 10 -19.48 -10.96 -3.83
CA ILE A 10 -18.70 -10.47 -4.97
C ILE A 10 -17.23 -10.65 -4.59
N ALA A 11 -16.59 -11.63 -5.23
CA ALA A 11 -15.19 -11.94 -5.06
C ALA A 11 -14.30 -10.73 -5.42
N CYS A 12 -13.32 -10.44 -4.57
CA CYS A 12 -12.23 -9.51 -4.85
C CYS A 12 -11.49 -9.95 -6.12
N THR A 13 -11.64 -9.21 -7.21
CA THR A 13 -10.74 -9.30 -8.36
C THR A 13 -9.97 -7.99 -8.49
N PRO A 14 -8.67 -7.95 -8.18
CA PRO A 14 -7.81 -6.88 -8.62
C PRO A 14 -7.49 -7.04 -10.10
N VAL A 15 -7.64 -5.90 -10.75
CA VAL A 15 -7.22 -5.45 -12.07
C VAL A 15 -5.92 -6.11 -12.54
N LYS A 16 -5.97 -6.62 -13.78
CA LYS A 16 -4.88 -7.31 -14.47
C LYS A 16 -3.62 -6.43 -14.54
N SER A 17 -2.57 -6.81 -13.83
CA SER A 17 -1.22 -6.35 -14.16
C SER A 17 -0.80 -6.98 -15.49
N ARG A 18 -0.67 -6.18 -16.56
CA ARG A 18 -0.01 -6.62 -17.79
C ARG A 18 1.09 -5.65 -18.21
N THR A 19 2.29 -6.23 -18.22
CA THR A 19 3.51 -5.89 -18.93
C THR A 19 3.28 -5.18 -20.27
N SER A 20 3.83 -3.97 -20.42
CA SER A 20 3.90 -3.28 -21.71
C SER A 20 5.17 -3.67 -22.47
N THR A 21 4.95 -4.26 -23.63
CA THR A 21 5.92 -4.54 -24.69
C THR A 21 6.37 -3.27 -25.40
N LEU A 22 7.66 -3.28 -25.74
CA LEU A 22 8.43 -2.30 -26.51
C LEU A 22 7.75 -1.84 -27.81
N ILE A 23 7.75 -0.53 -28.05
CA ILE A 23 7.72 0.05 -29.41
C ILE A 23 8.79 1.14 -29.51
N ASN A 24 9.72 0.92 -30.44
CA ASN A 24 10.74 1.85 -30.91
C ASN A 24 10.13 3.13 -31.47
N ASN A 25 10.76 4.28 -31.20
CA ASN A 25 10.90 5.30 -32.24
C ASN A 25 12.17 6.14 -32.05
N SER A 26 12.83 6.34 -33.18
CA SER A 26 14.15 6.89 -33.39
C SER A 26 14.18 8.41 -33.56
N ARG A 27 15.27 9.03 -33.07
CA ARG A 27 15.90 10.33 -33.44
C ARG A 27 15.04 11.59 -33.17
N SER A 28 15.55 12.65 -32.54
CA SER A 28 16.68 13.48 -33.01
C SER A 28 17.15 14.46 -31.91
N ALA A 29 18.38 14.92 -32.06
CA ALA A 29 19.16 15.75 -31.14
C ALA A 29 18.59 17.16 -30.85
N SER A 30 18.83 17.66 -29.63
CA SER A 30 19.44 18.99 -29.35
C SER A 30 19.47 19.27 -27.84
N SER A 31 20.68 19.45 -27.30
CA SER A 31 20.91 20.17 -26.04
C SER A 31 20.80 21.68 -26.31
N PRO A 32 20.50 22.53 -25.30
CA PRO A 32 21.62 23.07 -24.54
C PRO A 32 21.34 23.50 -23.07
N ASN A 33 22.48 23.59 -22.38
CA ASN A 33 22.92 24.53 -21.34
C ASN A 33 22.26 24.62 -19.96
N ILE A 34 23.08 24.17 -19.00
CA ILE A 34 23.08 24.45 -17.57
C ILE A 34 23.78 25.80 -17.37
N LYS A 35 23.07 26.78 -16.79
CA LYS A 35 23.55 27.86 -15.89
C LYS A 35 22.58 29.03 -15.98
N GLU A 36 21.72 29.17 -14.98
CA GLU A 36 21.20 30.44 -14.43
C GLU A 36 19.96 30.14 -13.60
N GLN A 37 20.10 30.20 -12.28
CA GLN A 37 19.09 30.59 -11.28
C GLN A 37 19.58 30.12 -9.89
N ILE A 38 20.66 30.75 -9.44
CA ILE A 38 21.00 30.86 -8.02
C ILE A 38 21.06 32.36 -7.77
N ASN A 39 19.98 32.90 -7.21
CA ASN A 39 19.92 34.12 -6.39
C ASN A 39 18.49 34.66 -6.45
N GLU A 40 17.64 34.24 -5.51
CA GLU A 40 16.71 35.14 -4.85
C GLU A 40 16.14 34.45 -3.61
N PHE A 41 15.84 35.26 -2.58
CA PHE A 41 15.29 34.90 -1.27
C PHE A 41 16.27 34.52 -0.14
N ILE A 42 17.10 35.49 0.24
CA ILE A 42 17.41 35.74 1.65
C ILE A 42 16.81 37.09 2.02
N HIS A 43 15.74 37.08 2.82
CA HIS A 43 15.35 38.04 3.86
C HIS A 43 13.82 38.05 4.03
N SER A 44 13.34 37.37 5.09
CA SER A 44 12.26 37.84 5.96
C SER A 44 12.13 36.89 7.15
N THR A 45 12.75 37.29 8.26
CA THR A 45 12.61 36.69 9.58
C THR A 45 11.28 37.10 10.20
N SER A 46 10.33 36.18 10.24
CA SER A 46 9.25 36.16 11.22
C SER A 46 9.08 34.73 11.72
N ILE A 47 9.11 34.58 13.04
CA ILE A 47 9.09 33.30 13.75
C ILE A 47 7.72 32.65 13.53
N LEU A 48 7.65 31.71 12.59
CA LEU A 48 6.51 30.81 12.41
C LEU A 48 6.72 29.54 13.23
N ARG A 49 5.82 29.35 14.18
CA ARG A 49 5.60 28.12 14.96
C ARG A 49 5.52 26.92 13.99
N PRO A 50 6.34 25.86 14.13
CA PRO A 50 6.24 24.71 13.24
C PRO A 50 4.96 23.93 13.55
N SER A 51 3.94 24.11 12.72
CA SER A 51 2.86 23.14 12.56
C SER A 51 3.39 22.00 11.69
N SER A 52 4.30 21.19 12.22
CA SER A 52 4.95 20.10 11.49
C SER A 52 4.24 18.78 11.70
N ALA A 53 2.97 18.68 11.30
CA ALA A 53 2.41 17.37 10.98
C ALA A 53 2.98 16.96 9.60
N PRO A 54 3.60 15.79 9.45
CA PRO A 54 4.03 15.30 8.15
C PRO A 54 2.85 15.28 7.17
N SER A 55 2.93 16.04 6.07
CA SER A 55 1.92 16.02 5.02
C SER A 55 2.17 14.87 4.05
N VAL A 56 1.12 14.22 3.53
CA VAL A 56 1.20 13.28 2.40
C VAL A 56 1.87 13.88 1.18
N ASP A 57 1.85 15.19 1.02
CA ASP A 57 2.56 15.86 -0.07
C ASP A 57 4.09 15.57 0.02
N VAL A 58 4.62 15.29 1.22
CA VAL A 58 6.01 14.83 1.42
C VAL A 58 6.21 13.40 0.91
N HIS A 59 5.24 12.52 1.13
CA HIS A 59 5.27 11.16 0.57
C HIS A 59 5.20 11.18 -0.95
N ASP A 60 4.27 11.94 -1.53
CA ASP A 60 4.10 12.01 -3.00
C ASP A 60 5.35 12.60 -3.67
N ASN A 61 5.99 13.59 -3.04
CA ASN A 61 7.29 14.10 -3.48
C ASN A 61 8.41 13.05 -3.36
N TYR A 62 8.44 12.30 -2.26
CA TYR A 62 9.41 11.22 -2.06
C TYR A 62 9.23 10.12 -3.12
N MET A 63 8.00 9.69 -3.39
CA MET A 63 7.65 8.77 -4.47
C MET A 63 8.16 9.25 -5.83
N ALA A 64 7.92 10.52 -6.17
CA ALA A 64 8.37 11.07 -7.44
C ALA A 64 9.90 11.04 -7.57
N LEU A 65 10.62 11.20 -6.47
CA LEU A 65 12.09 11.09 -6.43
C LEU A 65 12.57 9.65 -6.54
N THR A 66 11.96 8.70 -5.80
CA THR A 66 12.33 7.28 -5.85
C THR A 66 12.06 6.67 -7.22
N SER A 67 10.91 6.95 -7.83
CA SER A 67 10.60 6.48 -9.19
C SER A 67 11.60 7.00 -10.23
N LYS A 68 12.10 8.24 -10.08
CA LYS A 68 13.16 8.77 -10.96
C LYS A 68 14.49 8.03 -10.76
N ARG A 69 14.84 7.66 -9.52
CA ARG A 69 16.04 6.87 -9.21
C ARG A 69 15.93 5.45 -9.80
N GLU A 70 14.80 4.79 -9.59
CA GLU A 70 14.54 3.44 -10.12
C GLU A 70 14.63 3.41 -11.65
N LYS A 71 14.02 4.39 -12.34
CA LYS A 71 14.14 4.50 -13.81
C LYS A 71 15.59 4.67 -14.28
N LYS A 72 16.40 5.45 -13.56
CA LYS A 72 17.85 5.59 -13.87
C LYS A 72 18.60 4.28 -13.65
N LEU A 73 18.28 3.56 -12.57
CA LEU A 73 18.91 2.30 -12.24
C LEU A 73 18.57 1.23 -13.29
N ASN A 74 17.29 1.09 -13.64
CA ASN A 74 16.85 0.17 -14.68
C ASN A 74 17.43 0.54 -16.06
N HIS A 75 17.58 1.83 -16.36
CA HIS A 75 18.26 2.27 -17.59
C HIS A 75 19.75 1.88 -17.61
N PHE A 76 20.43 1.94 -16.46
CA PHE A 76 21.86 1.62 -16.37
C PHE A 76 22.14 0.11 -16.42
N PHE A 77 21.30 -0.70 -15.76
CA PHE A 77 21.49 -2.14 -15.65
C PHE A 77 20.71 -2.96 -16.69
N GLY A 78 19.77 -2.38 -17.42
CA GLY A 78 19.00 -3.05 -18.47
C GLY A 78 17.95 -4.05 -17.98
N GLU A 79 17.93 -4.37 -16.69
CA GLU A 79 16.99 -5.29 -16.04
C GLU A 79 16.26 -4.60 -14.88
N LYS A 80 15.11 -5.16 -14.47
CA LYS A 80 14.39 -4.72 -13.25
C LYS A 80 15.27 -5.06 -12.05
N THR A 81 16.00 -4.06 -11.56
CA THR A 81 16.96 -4.26 -10.48
C THR A 81 16.26 -4.76 -9.21
N PRO A 82 16.80 -5.80 -8.53
CA PRO A 82 16.24 -6.32 -7.27
C PRO A 82 16.55 -5.39 -6.08
N PHE A 83 16.59 -4.09 -6.34
CA PHE A 83 16.89 -3.06 -5.37
C PHE A 83 15.62 -2.67 -4.63
N ASP A 84 15.72 -2.59 -3.31
CA ASP A 84 14.65 -2.15 -2.41
C ASP A 84 15.15 -0.99 -1.52
N ILE A 85 14.27 -0.41 -0.73
CA ILE A 85 14.62 0.65 0.22
C ILE A 85 15.38 0.04 1.41
N SER A 86 16.58 0.57 1.68
CA SER A 86 17.42 0.13 2.79
C SER A 86 16.85 0.53 4.15
N ILE A 87 17.21 -0.21 5.20
CA ILE A 87 16.84 0.10 6.58
C ILE A 87 17.33 1.49 7.00
N ASN A 88 18.56 1.86 6.66
CA ASN A 88 19.10 3.18 6.97
C ASN A 88 18.24 4.30 6.35
N GLU A 89 17.71 4.09 5.14
CA GLU A 89 16.81 5.06 4.52
C GLU A 89 15.46 5.12 5.25
N ILE A 90 14.94 3.99 5.74
CA ILE A 90 13.72 3.92 6.56
C ILE A 90 13.92 4.64 7.90
N GLU A 91 15.07 4.46 8.56
CA GLU A 91 15.38 5.13 9.83
C GLU A 91 15.45 6.65 9.66
N VAL A 92 15.99 7.14 8.54
CA VAL A 92 16.12 8.58 8.27
C VAL A 92 14.82 9.19 7.73
N SER A 93 14.12 8.50 6.84
CA SER A 93 12.99 9.04 6.10
C SER A 93 11.63 8.67 6.69
N GLY A 94 11.57 7.64 7.53
CA GLY A 94 10.36 7.20 8.24
C GLY A 94 9.33 6.51 7.34
N LEU A 95 8.05 6.75 7.66
CA LEU A 95 6.92 6.08 7.01
C LEU A 95 6.95 6.19 5.48
N LYS A 96 7.32 7.35 4.94
CA LYS A 96 7.36 7.55 3.47
C LYS A 96 8.32 6.60 2.75
N ALA A 97 9.41 6.20 3.41
CA ALA A 97 10.38 5.27 2.85
C ALA A 97 9.89 3.83 2.94
N ILE A 98 9.32 3.41 4.07
CA ILE A 98 8.83 2.03 4.21
C ILE A 98 7.63 1.76 3.29
N LEU A 99 6.76 2.75 3.04
CA LEU A 99 5.64 2.62 2.08
C LEU A 99 6.09 2.44 0.62
N GLN A 100 7.35 2.76 0.31
CA GLN A 100 7.96 2.52 -1.00
C GLN A 100 8.81 1.26 -1.05
N SER A 101 9.00 0.61 0.09
CA SER A 101 9.77 -0.62 0.21
C SER A 101 8.90 -1.84 -0.10
N LYS A 102 9.53 -2.97 -0.45
CA LYS A 102 8.82 -4.23 -0.72
C LYS A 102 8.91 -5.16 0.48
N VAL A 103 10.12 -5.58 0.84
CA VAL A 103 10.35 -6.54 1.93
C VAL A 103 10.17 -5.89 3.30
N PRO A 104 10.74 -4.71 3.62
CA PRO A 104 10.51 -4.04 4.90
C PRO A 104 9.02 -3.75 5.16
N LEU A 105 8.25 -3.43 4.12
CA LEU A 105 6.81 -3.19 4.24
C LEU A 105 6.04 -4.39 4.79
N CYS A 106 6.50 -5.63 4.53
CA CYS A 106 5.90 -6.84 5.09
C CYS A 106 6.03 -6.91 6.61
N TYR A 107 7.15 -6.43 7.18
CA TYR A 107 7.35 -6.37 8.64
C TYR A 107 6.47 -5.31 9.27
N PHE A 108 6.30 -4.17 8.59
CA PHE A 108 5.36 -3.16 9.03
C PHE A 108 3.92 -3.71 8.99
N LEU A 109 3.53 -4.40 7.92
CA LEU A 109 2.24 -5.08 7.85
C LEU A 109 2.05 -6.10 8.99
N CYS A 110 3.06 -6.89 9.34
CA CYS A 110 2.97 -7.79 10.51
C CYS A 110 2.62 -7.04 11.80
N SER A 111 3.23 -5.88 12.04
CA SER A 111 2.91 -5.06 13.21
C SER A 111 1.50 -4.48 13.17
N LEU A 112 1.02 -4.06 11.99
CA LEU A 112 -0.34 -3.55 11.83
C LEU A 112 -1.40 -4.65 12.00
N LEU A 113 -1.06 -5.88 11.61
CA LEU A 113 -1.92 -7.05 11.80
C LEU A 113 -2.06 -7.41 13.28
N GLU A 114 -0.98 -7.35 14.07
CA GLU A 114 -1.07 -7.52 15.53
C GLU A 114 -1.87 -6.41 16.22
N ASP A 115 -1.72 -5.17 15.76
CA ASP A 115 -2.45 -4.01 16.28
C ASP A 115 -3.89 -3.89 15.72
N VAL A 116 -4.32 -4.83 14.86
CA VAL A 116 -5.65 -4.86 14.20
C VAL A 116 -5.98 -3.54 13.51
N CYS A 117 -5.01 -3.00 12.75
CA CYS A 117 -5.13 -1.72 12.04
C CYS A 117 -4.57 -1.77 10.59
N SER A 118 -4.46 -2.97 10.04
CA SER A 118 -3.90 -3.23 8.70
C SER A 118 -4.72 -2.67 7.55
N GLU A 119 -6.02 -2.44 7.75
CA GLU A 119 -6.93 -1.82 6.78
C GLU A 119 -6.45 -0.42 6.35
N ASN A 120 -5.75 0.30 7.24
CA ASN A 120 -5.15 1.60 6.91
C ASN A 120 -4.08 1.48 5.82
N LEU A 121 -3.24 0.45 5.87
CA LEU A 121 -2.21 0.23 4.86
C LEU A 121 -2.83 -0.22 3.54
N PHE A 122 -3.78 -1.14 3.59
CA PHE A 122 -4.44 -1.65 2.38
C PHE A 122 -5.21 -0.52 1.66
N PHE A 123 -6.02 0.26 2.39
CA PHE A 123 -6.67 1.44 1.83
C PHE A 123 -5.66 2.41 1.23
N PHE A 124 -4.58 2.74 1.94
CA PHE A 124 -3.60 3.70 1.46
C PHE A 124 -2.97 3.27 0.13
N LEU A 125 -2.56 2.01 0.01
CA LEU A 125 -1.96 1.46 -1.21
C LEU A 125 -2.97 1.41 -2.36
N GLU A 126 -4.20 1.00 -2.07
CA GLU A 126 -5.24 0.86 -3.08
C GLU A 126 -5.73 2.22 -3.60
N ALA A 127 -5.97 3.18 -2.71
CA ALA A 127 -6.29 4.56 -3.09
C ALA A 127 -5.16 5.22 -3.90
N LEU A 128 -3.91 4.97 -3.53
CA LEU A 128 -2.74 5.49 -4.24
C LEU A 128 -2.61 4.92 -5.66
N GLU A 129 -2.90 3.63 -5.85
CA GLU A 129 -2.89 3.00 -7.17
C GLU A 129 -4.06 3.50 -8.02
N PHE A 130 -5.25 3.60 -7.43
CA PHE A 130 -6.45 4.16 -8.04
C PHE A 130 -6.25 5.59 -8.57
N GLU A 131 -5.58 6.44 -7.79
CA GLU A 131 -5.24 7.83 -8.19
C GLU A 131 -4.28 7.87 -9.40
N LYS A 132 -3.42 6.87 -9.55
CA LYS A 132 -2.39 6.83 -10.60
C LYS A 132 -2.81 6.11 -11.86
N ASN A 133 -3.83 5.27 -11.77
CA ASN A 133 -4.21 4.37 -12.84
C ASN A 133 -4.94 5.12 -13.97
N LYS A 134 -4.20 5.45 -15.02
CA LYS A 134 -4.70 6.14 -16.22
C LYS A 134 -5.26 5.20 -17.29
N ASP A 135 -5.24 3.90 -17.04
CA ASP A 135 -5.63 2.90 -18.02
C ASP A 135 -7.15 2.65 -18.01
N PHE A 136 -7.86 3.13 -16.98
CA PHE A 136 -9.31 3.02 -16.89
C PHE A 136 -10.03 4.06 -17.74
N ASN A 137 -11.13 3.62 -18.35
CA ASN A 137 -12.15 4.54 -18.84
C ASN A 137 -12.97 5.10 -17.66
N ALA A 138 -13.80 6.12 -17.92
CA ALA A 138 -14.56 6.81 -16.87
C ALA A 138 -15.51 5.89 -16.08
N GLU A 139 -16.13 4.90 -16.74
CA GLU A 139 -17.02 3.95 -16.06
C GLU A 139 -16.23 2.96 -15.20
N GLU A 140 -15.11 2.44 -15.70
CA GLU A 140 -14.20 1.59 -14.91
C GLU A 140 -13.64 2.34 -13.68
N GLN A 141 -13.28 3.61 -13.85
CA GLN A 141 -12.82 4.46 -12.75
C GLN A 141 -13.92 4.65 -11.70
N LYS A 142 -15.17 4.88 -12.15
CA LYS A 142 -16.33 5.00 -11.26
C LYS A 142 -16.63 3.70 -10.52
N GLU A 143 -16.65 2.56 -11.19
CA GLU A 143 -16.86 1.26 -10.57
C GLU A 143 -15.79 0.97 -9.52
N SER A 144 -14.53 1.26 -9.83
CA SER A 144 -13.41 1.14 -8.90
C SER A 144 -13.55 2.07 -7.69
N ALA A 145 -14.00 3.33 -7.89
CA ALA A 145 -14.26 4.25 -6.80
C ALA A 145 -15.36 3.73 -5.85
N ILE A 146 -16.46 3.21 -6.41
CA ILE A 146 -17.55 2.62 -5.61
C ILE A 146 -17.03 1.40 -4.83
N TYR A 147 -16.21 0.56 -5.45
CA TYR A 147 -15.60 -0.60 -4.80
C TYR A 147 -14.72 -0.21 -3.60
N ILE A 148 -13.80 0.76 -3.78
CA ILE A 148 -12.93 1.24 -2.70
C ILE A 148 -13.77 1.84 -1.57
N TYR A 149 -14.81 2.61 -1.92
CA TYR A 149 -15.73 3.19 -0.94
C TYR A 149 -16.46 2.09 -0.14
N GLU A 150 -17.07 1.10 -0.79
CA GLU A 150 -17.76 0.03 -0.09
C GLU A 150 -16.81 -0.84 0.76
N THR A 151 -15.56 -0.98 0.33
CA THR A 151 -14.55 -1.79 1.01
C THR A 151 -13.97 -1.11 2.25
N TYR A 152 -13.68 0.20 2.22
CA TYR A 152 -12.93 0.84 3.31
C TYR A 152 -13.67 1.98 4.01
N LEU A 153 -14.75 2.51 3.42
CA LEU A 153 -15.42 3.72 3.92
C LEU A 153 -16.89 3.46 4.27
N SER A 154 -17.52 2.42 3.74
CA SER A 154 -18.88 2.07 4.12
C SER A 154 -18.96 1.67 5.59
N ARG A 155 -19.93 2.23 6.32
CA ARG A 155 -20.20 1.90 7.75
C ARG A 155 -20.61 0.44 7.99
N LYS A 156 -20.80 -0.33 6.92
CA LYS A 156 -21.10 -1.76 6.94
C LYS A 156 -19.87 -2.62 6.64
N SER A 157 -18.75 -1.99 6.27
CA SER A 157 -17.53 -2.69 5.98
C SER A 157 -16.90 -3.26 7.24
N CYS A 158 -16.31 -4.44 7.13
CA CYS A 158 -15.43 -4.96 8.19
C CYS A 158 -14.04 -4.32 8.16
N LEU A 159 -13.69 -3.58 7.10
CA LEU A 159 -12.43 -2.87 6.94
C LEU A 159 -12.63 -1.35 6.96
N GLU A 160 -13.68 -0.86 7.63
CA GLU A 160 -13.92 0.57 7.76
C GLU A 160 -12.72 1.26 8.43
N ILE A 161 -12.10 2.20 7.70
CA ILE A 161 -10.93 2.95 8.17
C ILE A 161 -11.37 4.07 9.12
N ASN A 162 -10.56 4.33 10.14
CA ASN A 162 -10.87 5.32 11.15
C ASN A 162 -10.47 6.74 10.70
N ILE A 163 -11.31 7.43 9.94
CA ILE A 163 -11.06 8.81 9.48
C ILE A 163 -12.09 9.81 10.04
N ASP A 164 -11.76 11.09 9.97
CA ASP A 164 -12.66 12.16 10.40
C ASP A 164 -14.01 12.10 9.67
N GLU A 165 -15.10 12.21 10.45
CA GLU A 165 -16.49 12.16 9.96
C GLU A 165 -16.75 13.20 8.85
N LYS A 166 -16.05 14.34 8.86
CA LYS A 166 -16.13 15.33 7.79
C LYS A 166 -15.61 14.77 6.46
N VAL A 167 -14.42 14.16 6.46
CA VAL A 167 -13.78 13.59 5.28
C VAL A 167 -14.62 12.42 4.74
N HIS A 168 -15.15 11.59 5.64
CA HIS A 168 -16.08 10.53 5.31
C HIS A 168 -17.32 11.05 4.57
N ASN A 169 -18.01 12.05 5.15
CA ASN A 169 -19.23 12.61 4.57
C ASN A 169 -19.00 13.30 3.22
N ASP A 170 -17.85 13.94 3.03
CA ASP A 170 -17.49 14.57 1.75
C ASP A 170 -17.34 13.51 0.65
N ILE A 171 -16.65 12.39 0.93
CA ILE A 171 -16.51 11.28 -0.01
C ILE A 171 -17.86 10.57 -0.23
N HIS A 172 -18.63 10.32 0.83
CA HIS A 172 -19.95 9.70 0.70
C HIS A 172 -20.85 10.51 -0.25
N LYS A 173 -20.91 11.83 -0.06
CA LYS A 173 -21.66 12.72 -0.96
C LYS A 173 -21.13 12.69 -2.38
N PHE A 174 -19.81 12.67 -2.57
CA PHE A 174 -19.21 12.55 -3.90
C PHE A 174 -19.65 11.25 -4.59
N ILE A 175 -19.50 10.11 -3.92
CA ILE A 175 -19.86 8.78 -4.45
C ILE A 175 -21.36 8.69 -4.78
N GLN A 176 -22.24 9.26 -3.96
CA GLN A 176 -23.68 9.26 -4.24
C GLN A 176 -24.08 10.12 -5.45
N ASN A 177 -23.28 11.15 -5.78
CA ASN A 177 -23.58 12.09 -6.85
C ASN A 177 -22.79 11.84 -8.15
N ILE A 178 -21.93 10.81 -8.18
CA ILE A 178 -21.13 10.46 -9.35
C ILE A 178 -22.04 10.09 -10.53
N ASN A 179 -21.83 10.75 -11.66
CA ASN A 179 -22.67 10.58 -12.85
C ASN A 179 -21.84 10.73 -14.14
N SER A 180 -22.48 10.61 -15.30
CA SER A 180 -21.80 10.65 -16.60
C SER A 180 -21.09 11.97 -16.91
N ASN A 181 -21.37 13.04 -16.17
CA ASN A 181 -20.72 14.34 -16.33
C ASN A 181 -19.53 14.54 -15.37
N THR A 182 -19.31 13.63 -14.42
CA THR A 182 -18.16 13.71 -13.51
C THR A 182 -16.89 13.40 -14.29
N SER A 183 -15.91 14.31 -14.25
CA SER A 183 -14.66 14.12 -14.97
C SER A 183 -13.82 13.01 -14.36
N TYR A 184 -12.97 12.39 -15.18
CA TYR A 184 -12.03 11.36 -14.72
C TYR A 184 -11.10 11.91 -13.60
N GLU A 185 -10.67 13.16 -13.72
CA GLU A 185 -9.82 13.83 -12.74
C GLU A 185 -10.52 13.97 -11.37
N GLU A 186 -11.80 14.36 -11.36
CA GLU A 186 -12.58 14.43 -10.12
C GLU A 186 -12.74 13.06 -9.46
N ILE A 187 -12.96 12.01 -10.25
CA ILE A 187 -13.11 10.65 -9.73
C ILE A 187 -11.77 10.13 -9.21
N SER A 188 -10.67 10.32 -9.93
CA SER A 188 -9.34 9.84 -9.53
C SER A 188 -8.83 10.51 -8.25
N GLU A 189 -9.14 11.79 -8.02
CA GLU A 189 -8.72 12.49 -6.79
C GLU A 189 -9.68 12.34 -5.59
N CYS A 190 -10.79 11.60 -5.72
CA CYS A 190 -11.85 11.60 -4.70
C CYS A 190 -11.40 11.08 -3.32
N PHE A 191 -10.38 10.21 -3.26
CA PHE A 191 -9.86 9.66 -2.00
C PHE A 191 -8.66 10.41 -1.43
N LYS A 192 -8.16 11.47 -2.09
CA LYS A 192 -6.92 12.17 -1.73
C LYS A 192 -6.91 12.67 -0.29
N ASN A 193 -8.05 13.19 0.19
CA ASN A 193 -8.19 13.66 1.57
C ASN A 193 -8.26 12.51 2.58
N ALA A 194 -8.94 11.40 2.27
CA ALA A 194 -8.92 10.21 3.12
C ALA A 194 -7.52 9.59 3.18
N ARG A 195 -6.82 9.50 2.05
CA ARG A 195 -5.42 9.04 1.99
C ARG A 195 -4.50 9.92 2.85
N LYS A 196 -4.74 11.25 2.87
CA LYS A 196 -4.11 12.20 3.78
C LYS A 196 -4.33 11.87 5.25
N SER A 197 -5.58 11.68 5.66
CA SER A 197 -5.93 11.31 7.03
C SER A 197 -5.30 9.96 7.42
N VAL A 198 -5.38 8.95 6.57
CA VAL A 198 -4.85 7.61 6.85
C VAL A 198 -3.33 7.60 6.97
N TYR A 199 -2.62 8.33 6.13
CA TYR A 199 -1.17 8.48 6.27
C TYR A 199 -0.79 9.06 7.65
N GLN A 200 -1.52 10.06 8.13
CA GLN A 200 -1.27 10.65 9.46
C GLN A 200 -1.54 9.65 10.60
N LEU A 201 -2.54 8.79 10.47
CA LEU A 201 -2.78 7.70 11.42
C LEU A 201 -1.65 6.69 11.41
N MET A 202 -1.20 6.31 10.21
CA MET A 202 -0.09 5.38 10.03
C MET A 202 1.25 5.93 10.54
N GLU A 203 1.47 7.24 10.60
CA GLU A 203 2.66 7.81 11.26
C GLU A 203 2.72 7.40 12.75
N GLY A 204 1.56 7.34 13.42
CA GLY A 204 1.45 6.83 14.78
C GLY A 204 1.78 5.34 14.87
N SER A 205 1.24 4.52 13.97
CA SER A 205 1.55 3.09 13.89
C SER A 205 3.02 2.84 13.55
N PHE A 206 3.61 3.64 12.67
CA PHE A 206 5.03 3.57 12.33
C PHE A 206 5.92 3.93 13.51
N ALA A 207 5.57 4.96 14.28
CA ALA A 207 6.30 5.32 15.50
C ALA A 207 6.28 4.21 16.55
N LYS A 208 5.19 3.44 16.65
CA LYS A 208 5.12 2.23 17.48
C LYS A 208 5.95 1.11 16.89
N PHE A 209 5.79 0.82 15.60
CA PHE A 209 6.55 -0.19 14.86
C PHE A 209 8.05 0.01 15.04
N HIS A 210 8.56 1.23 14.86
CA HIS A 210 9.97 1.58 15.02
C HIS A 210 10.54 1.24 16.42
N LYS A 211 9.69 1.16 17.44
CA LYS A 211 10.06 0.80 18.82
C LYS A 211 9.70 -0.66 19.16
N SER A 212 9.10 -1.39 18.23
CA SER A 212 8.60 -2.74 18.44
C SER A 212 9.67 -3.79 18.18
N SER A 213 9.41 -5.01 18.65
CA SER A 213 10.21 -6.19 18.31
C SER A 213 10.25 -6.45 16.80
N TYR A 214 9.20 -6.12 16.05
CA TYR A 214 9.18 -6.32 14.60
C TYR A 214 10.23 -5.50 13.87
N PHE A 215 10.50 -4.26 14.30
CA PHE A 215 11.54 -3.44 13.70
C PHE A 215 12.93 -3.99 14.02
N GLU A 216 13.15 -4.47 15.24
CA GLU A 216 14.42 -5.13 15.59
C GLU A 216 14.64 -6.45 14.83
N ILE A 217 13.58 -7.26 14.66
CA ILE A 217 13.62 -8.47 13.84
C ILE A 217 13.93 -8.11 12.39
N MET A 218 13.26 -7.10 11.83
CA MET A 218 13.51 -6.60 10.47
C MET A 218 14.98 -6.19 10.31
N LYS A 219 15.54 -5.41 11.25
CA LYS A 219 16.96 -5.02 11.24
C LYS A 219 17.91 -6.20 11.23
N LYS A 220 17.63 -7.19 12.08
CA LYS A 220 18.45 -8.39 12.20
C LYS A 220 18.41 -9.25 10.94
N GLU A 221 17.23 -9.43 10.36
CA GLU A 221 17.03 -10.34 9.22
C GLU A 221 17.43 -9.70 7.88
N LEU A 222 17.22 -8.38 7.70
CA LEU A 222 17.50 -7.68 6.45
C LEU A 222 18.92 -7.06 6.42
N GLY A 223 19.50 -6.75 7.58
CA GLY A 223 20.81 -6.10 7.68
C GLY A 223 20.86 -4.76 6.93
N ASN A 224 22.05 -4.38 6.45
CA ASN A 224 22.25 -3.08 5.78
C ASN A 224 22.10 -3.16 4.24
N SER A 225 21.92 -4.36 3.69
CA SER A 225 21.80 -4.57 2.25
C SER A 225 20.41 -4.14 1.76
N PRO A 226 20.28 -3.42 0.64
CA PRO A 226 18.99 -3.18 -0.01
C PRO A 226 18.59 -4.31 -0.99
N PHE A 227 19.34 -5.42 -1.03
CA PHE A 227 19.09 -6.55 -1.92
C PHE A 227 18.52 -7.71 -1.13
N TYR A 228 17.20 -7.92 -1.24
CA TYR A 228 16.45 -8.92 -0.48
C TYR A 228 15.97 -10.03 -1.39
N LYS A 229 16.74 -11.12 -1.52
CA LYS A 229 16.34 -12.25 -2.39
C LYS A 229 15.71 -13.36 -1.55
N ASP A 230 16.45 -13.85 -0.58
CA ASP A 230 16.01 -14.96 0.29
C ASP A 230 15.06 -14.44 1.37
N GLU A 231 15.26 -13.19 1.79
CA GLU A 231 14.49 -12.49 2.82
C GLU A 231 13.04 -12.22 2.39
N ARG A 232 12.75 -12.22 1.08
CA ARG A 232 11.37 -12.14 0.56
C ARG A 232 10.53 -13.30 1.07
N MET A 233 11.07 -14.52 0.98
CA MET A 233 10.37 -15.71 1.46
C MET A 233 10.23 -15.71 2.98
N VAL A 234 11.25 -15.24 3.70
CA VAL A 234 11.19 -15.09 5.16
C VAL A 234 10.06 -14.13 5.58
N ALA A 235 9.93 -12.99 4.89
CA ALA A 235 8.85 -12.03 5.13
C ALA A 235 7.47 -12.62 4.83
N VAL A 236 7.31 -13.35 3.71
CA VAL A 236 6.06 -14.05 3.36
C VAL A 236 5.70 -15.10 4.41
N CYS A 237 6.68 -15.87 4.91
CA CYS A 237 6.45 -16.85 5.97
C CYS A 237 5.85 -16.22 7.24
N LYS A 238 6.30 -15.02 7.64
CA LYS A 238 5.74 -14.33 8.82
C LYS A 238 4.28 -13.95 8.63
N LEU A 239 3.93 -13.43 7.45
CA LEU A 239 2.54 -13.08 7.12
C LEU A 239 1.66 -14.34 7.08
N ARG A 240 2.16 -15.45 6.53
CA ARG A 240 1.47 -16.73 6.56
C ARG A 240 1.27 -17.24 7.98
N ASP A 241 2.28 -17.14 8.84
CA ASP A 241 2.21 -17.62 10.22
C ASP A 241 1.14 -16.84 11.02
N TYR A 242 0.93 -15.56 10.71
CA TYR A 242 -0.20 -14.78 11.24
C TYR A 242 -1.56 -15.36 10.82
N ILE A 243 -1.75 -15.67 9.52
CA ILE A 243 -2.98 -16.28 9.01
C ILE A 243 -3.25 -17.61 9.75
N MET A 244 -2.23 -18.46 9.87
CA MET A 244 -2.34 -19.76 10.54
C MET A 244 -2.70 -19.66 12.03
N LYS A 245 -2.10 -18.70 12.73
CA LYS A 245 -2.41 -18.44 14.14
C LYS A 245 -3.89 -18.08 14.31
N ASN A 246 -4.43 -17.25 13.41
CA ASN A 246 -5.83 -16.80 13.50
C ASN A 246 -6.84 -17.87 13.06
N ASP A 247 -6.52 -18.69 12.06
CA ASP A 247 -7.38 -19.81 11.66
C ASP A 247 -7.59 -20.81 12.81
N ASN A 248 -6.54 -21.06 13.60
CA ASN A 248 -6.63 -21.93 14.77
C ASN A 248 -7.46 -21.31 15.89
N ASN A 249 -7.35 -20.00 16.10
CA ASN A 249 -8.14 -19.27 17.10
C ASN A 249 -9.64 -19.24 16.73
N ASN A 250 -9.96 -19.03 15.45
CA ASN A 250 -11.34 -18.97 14.95
C ASN A 250 -12.09 -20.30 15.10
N LYS A 251 -11.39 -21.45 14.99
CA LYS A 251 -11.98 -22.78 15.25
C LYS A 251 -12.41 -22.97 16.71
N GLN A 252 -11.82 -22.21 17.64
CA GLN A 252 -12.10 -22.34 19.07
C GLN A 252 -13.19 -21.38 19.55
N ASN A 253 -13.36 -20.20 18.93
CA ASN A 253 -14.35 -19.19 19.33
C ASN A 253 -14.95 -18.44 18.12
N PRO A 254 -16.04 -18.92 17.51
CA PRO A 254 -16.64 -18.26 16.35
C PRO A 254 -17.45 -17.02 16.76
N THR A 255 -16.86 -15.83 16.60
CA THR A 255 -17.62 -14.56 16.56
C THR A 255 -17.75 -14.08 15.12
N ASN A 256 -18.99 -14.00 14.60
CA ASN A 256 -19.28 -13.80 13.17
C ASN A 256 -18.56 -12.61 12.49
N GLN A 257 -18.37 -11.48 13.20
CA GLN A 257 -17.77 -10.29 12.59
C GLN A 257 -16.23 -10.36 12.52
N LEU A 258 -15.59 -10.87 13.58
CA LEU A 258 -14.13 -11.02 13.61
C LEU A 258 -13.66 -12.13 12.66
N THR A 259 -14.44 -13.21 12.53
CA THR A 259 -14.17 -14.27 11.55
C THR A 259 -14.18 -13.71 10.12
N LYS A 260 -15.17 -12.89 9.78
CA LYS A 260 -15.26 -12.24 8.47
C LYS A 260 -14.09 -11.28 8.22
N TYR A 261 -13.66 -10.52 9.23
CA TYR A 261 -12.47 -9.67 9.13
C TYR A 261 -11.23 -10.49 8.77
N HIS A 262 -10.97 -11.58 9.50
CA HIS A 262 -9.79 -12.41 9.27
C HIS A 262 -9.79 -13.11 7.91
N GLU A 263 -10.95 -13.55 7.42
CA GLU A 263 -11.10 -14.11 6.07
C GLU A 263 -10.69 -13.10 5.00
N VAL A 264 -11.23 -11.87 5.08
CA VAL A 264 -10.90 -10.80 4.13
C VAL A 264 -9.41 -10.42 4.23
N ILE A 265 -8.87 -10.30 5.44
CA ILE A 265 -7.45 -10.00 5.65
C ILE A 265 -6.53 -11.08 5.06
N SER A 266 -6.89 -12.36 5.17
CA SER A 266 -6.13 -13.46 4.55
C SER A 266 -6.02 -13.26 3.03
N ILE A 267 -7.15 -12.96 2.37
CA ILE A 267 -7.20 -12.68 0.93
C ILE A 267 -6.32 -11.46 0.59
N LEU A 268 -6.42 -10.38 1.37
CA LEU A 268 -5.63 -9.17 1.14
C LEU A 268 -4.12 -9.41 1.29
N ILE A 269 -3.70 -10.20 2.28
CA ILE A 269 -2.30 -10.59 2.47
C ILE A 269 -1.79 -11.37 1.25
N HIS A 270 -2.55 -12.35 0.77
CA HIS A 270 -2.19 -13.11 -0.43
C HIS A 270 -2.02 -12.21 -1.66
N GLN A 271 -2.97 -11.30 -1.89
CA GLN A 271 -2.87 -10.36 -3.01
C GLN A 271 -1.70 -9.39 -2.85
N PHE A 272 -1.43 -8.94 -1.62
CA PHE A 272 -0.33 -8.07 -1.29
C PHE A 272 1.03 -8.70 -1.60
N THR A 273 1.28 -9.94 -1.15
CA THR A 273 2.56 -10.62 -1.42
C THR A 273 2.74 -10.93 -2.90
N LYS A 274 1.65 -11.28 -3.59
CA LYS A 274 1.69 -11.49 -5.04
C LYS A 274 2.02 -10.22 -5.80
N SER A 275 1.39 -9.10 -5.44
CA SER A 275 1.60 -7.81 -6.11
C SER A 275 2.99 -7.22 -5.85
N ILE A 276 3.41 -7.16 -4.58
CA ILE A 276 4.64 -6.44 -4.19
C ILE A 276 5.87 -7.32 -4.29
N LEU A 277 5.73 -8.60 -3.94
CA LEU A 277 6.84 -9.56 -3.89
C LEU A 277 6.79 -10.61 -4.97
N ASP A 278 5.86 -10.61 -5.93
CA ASP A 278 5.79 -11.65 -6.98
C ASP A 278 5.86 -13.09 -6.42
N ILE A 279 5.29 -13.29 -5.23
CA ILE A 279 5.24 -14.57 -4.54
C ILE A 279 3.77 -14.92 -4.32
N ASP A 280 3.34 -15.96 -5.02
CA ASP A 280 2.05 -16.61 -4.84
C ASP A 280 2.27 -17.80 -3.91
N PHE A 281 1.87 -17.67 -2.64
CA PHE A 281 1.84 -18.80 -1.72
C PHE A 281 0.41 -19.33 -1.70
N ASN A 282 0.16 -20.43 -2.42
CA ASN A 282 -1.19 -20.97 -2.55
C ASN A 282 -1.72 -21.40 -1.17
N GLU A 283 -3.04 -21.40 -1.00
CA GLU A 283 -3.70 -22.01 0.16
C GLU A 283 -3.32 -23.49 0.38
N LYS A 284 -2.79 -24.17 -0.64
CA LYS A 284 -2.28 -25.55 -0.52
C LYS A 284 -0.86 -25.62 0.03
N ASP A 285 -0.04 -24.58 -0.17
CA ASP A 285 1.32 -24.49 0.38
C ASP A 285 1.33 -24.17 1.88
N ILE A 286 0.18 -23.73 2.39
CA ILE A 286 -0.12 -23.58 3.82
C ILE A 286 0.22 -24.85 4.62
N PHE A 287 0.02 -26.03 4.03
CA PHE A 287 0.26 -27.31 4.71
C PHE A 287 1.62 -27.96 4.42
N PHE A 288 2.29 -27.60 3.31
CA PHE A 288 3.48 -28.33 2.85
C PHE A 288 4.80 -27.85 3.46
N LEU A 289 4.86 -26.62 3.99
CA LEU A 289 6.11 -26.07 4.54
C LEU A 289 6.41 -26.49 5.99
N HIS A 290 5.47 -27.17 6.67
CA HIS A 290 5.76 -27.87 7.93
C HIS A 290 6.52 -29.20 7.72
N GLY A 291 6.64 -29.69 6.49
CA GLY A 291 7.24 -31.00 6.18
C GLY A 291 8.74 -31.00 5.83
N ARG A 292 9.40 -29.85 5.75
CA ARG A 292 10.84 -29.77 5.44
C ARG A 292 11.55 -28.81 6.38
N GLY A 293 11.77 -29.26 7.61
CA GLY A 293 12.51 -28.48 8.61
C GLY A 293 13.00 -29.24 9.84
N TYR A 294 12.83 -30.56 9.91
CA TYR A 294 13.48 -31.43 10.89
C TYR A 294 13.72 -32.78 10.22
N TYR A 295 14.94 -32.97 9.72
CA TYR A 295 15.63 -34.22 9.35
C TYR A 295 16.57 -33.91 8.18
N SER A 296 17.73 -33.33 8.51
CA SER A 296 19.06 -33.56 7.93
C SER A 296 20.03 -32.62 8.62
#